data_AF-A0AAD0QKK3-F1
#
_entry.id   AF-A0AAD0QKK3-F1
#
_cell.length_a   1.000
_cell.length_b   1.000
_cell.length_c   1.000
_cell.angle_alpha   90.00
_cell.angle_beta   90.00
_cell.angle_gamma   90.00
#
_symmetry.space_group_name_H-M   'P 1'
#
loop_
_entity.id
_entity.type
_entity.pdbx_description
1 polymer ?
#
loop_
_entity_poly.entity_id
_entity_poly.type
_entity_poly.pdbx_seq_one_letter_code
_entity_poly.pdbx_strand_id
1 'polypeptide(L)' 'MAIKLKIKKGDTVKIIAGDDKGKTGEVLQVLPKKNQVIVKDCKVAKKTVKPDQEKNPDGGFINKEMPIDISNVAKVEG' A
#
# COMPACT_ATOMS: atom_id res chain seq x y z
N MET A 1 -3.24 16.15 18.46
CA MET A 1 -4.11 16.40 17.28
C MET A 1 -4.43 15.06 16.64
N ALA A 2 -5.72 14.69 16.59
CA ALA A 2 -6.14 13.46 15.92
C ALA A 2 -6.16 13.71 14.40
N ILE A 3 -5.32 12.98 13.67
CA ILE A 3 -5.25 13.06 12.20
C ILE A 3 -6.50 12.35 11.66
N LYS A 4 -7.46 13.12 11.16
CA LYS A 4 -8.76 12.61 10.68
C LYS A 4 -8.60 12.05 9.27
N LEU A 5 -8.16 10.81 9.16
CA LEU A 5 -8.08 10.11 7.89
C LEU A 5 -9.46 9.62 7.46
N LYS A 6 -9.84 9.96 6.24
CA LYS A 6 -11.11 9.57 5.62
C LYS A 6 -11.15 8.09 5.21
N ILE A 7 -10.00 7.41 5.23
CA ILE A 7 -9.81 6.05 4.74
C ILE A 7 -9.45 5.15 5.93
N LYS A 8 -10.10 3.99 6.03
CA LYS A 8 -9.82 2.98 7.06
C LYS A 8 -9.23 1.72 6.43
N LYS A 9 -8.70 0.82 7.26
CA LYS A 9 -8.33 -0.53 6.81
C LYS A 9 -9.58 -1.26 6.33
N GLY A 10 -9.50 -1.96 5.20
CA GLY A 10 -10.61 -2.66 4.56
C GLY A 10 -11.51 -1.80 3.66
N ASP A 11 -11.19 -0.51 3.47
CA ASP A 11 -11.87 0.31 2.46
C ASP A 11 -11.36 -0.03 1.06
N THR A 12 -12.26 0.03 0.07
CA THR A 12 -11.89 -0.06 -1.35
C THR A 12 -11.55 1.34 -1.87
N VAL A 13 -10.34 1.49 -2.38
CA VAL A 13 -9.85 2.75 -2.93
C VAL A 13 -9.40 2.58 -4.37
N LYS A 14 -9.60 3.63 -5.17
CA LYS A 14 -9.10 3.76 -6.52
C LYS A 14 -7.94 4.72 -6.55
N ILE A 15 -6.90 4.38 -7.28
CA ILE A 15 -5.79 5.30 -7.52
C ILE A 15 -6.20 6.32 -8.57
N ILE A 16 -6.12 7.60 -8.20
CA ILE A 16 -6.47 8.72 -9.08
C ILE A 16 -5.26 9.28 -9.82
N ALA A 17 -4.05 9.09 -9.28
CA ALA A 17 -2.81 9.66 -9.78
C ALA A 17 -1.61 8.72 -9.56
N GLY A 18 -0.63 8.80 -10.46
CA GLY A 18 0.58 7.95 -10.48
C GLY A 18 0.56 6.87 -11.55
N ASP A 19 1.56 6.00 -11.53
CA ASP A 19 1.75 4.91 -12.51
C ASP A 19 0.59 3.89 -12.51
N ASP A 20 0.00 3.65 -11.34
CA ASP A 20 -1.13 2.72 -11.16
C ASP A 20 -2.51 3.41 -11.28
N LYS A 21 -2.59 4.58 -11.94
CA LYS A 21 -3.85 5.33 -12.10
C LYS A 21 -4.95 4.46 -12.71
N GLY A 22 -6.11 4.44 -12.04
CA GLY A 22 -7.29 3.69 -12.49
C GLY A 22 -7.45 2.34 -11.82
N LYS A 23 -6.40 1.79 -11.18
CA LYS A 23 -6.51 0.55 -10.42
C LYS A 23 -7.31 0.76 -9.14
N THR A 24 -8.09 -0.25 -8.79
CA THR A 24 -8.82 -0.35 -7.53
C THR A 24 -8.19 -1.43 -6.67
N GLY A 25 -8.05 -1.17 -5.38
CA GLY A 25 -7.57 -2.15 -4.43
C GLY A 25 -8.10 -1.89 -3.03
N GLU A 26 -7.96 -2.91 -2.18
CA GLU A 26 -8.37 -2.84 -0.79
C GLU A 26 -7.23 -2.29 0.07
N VAL A 27 -7.57 -1.46 1.06
CA VAL A 27 -6.58 -0.89 1.98
C VAL A 27 -6.18 -1.93 3.03
N LEU A 28 -4.97 -2.47 2.91
CA LEU A 28 -4.40 -3.43 3.87
C LEU A 28 -4.02 -2.73 5.18
N GLN A 29 -3.41 -1.54 5.08
CA GLN A 29 -2.93 -0.81 6.24
C GLN A 29 -2.96 0.70 6.00
N VAL A 30 -3.37 1.45 7.03
CA VAL A 30 -3.31 2.91 7.03
C VAL A 30 -2.16 3.33 7.96
N LEU A 31 -1.29 4.21 7.47
CA LEU A 31 -0.18 4.81 8.20
C LEU A 31 -0.54 6.27 8.54
N PRO A 32 -1.30 6.51 9.62
CA PRO A 32 -1.83 7.84 9.92
C PRO A 32 -0.74 8.87 10.18
N LYS A 33 0.39 8.45 10.76
CA LYS A 33 1.53 9.33 11.06
C LYS A 33 2.21 9.89 9.81
N LYS A 34 2.10 9.20 8.68
CA LYS A 34 2.75 9.56 7.41
C LYS A 34 1.76 9.96 6.32
N ASN A 35 0.45 9.99 6.63
CA ASN A 35 -0.61 10.21 5.63
C ASN A 35 -0.51 9.26 4.42
N GLN A 36 -0.16 8.00 4.69
CA GLN A 36 0.04 6.99 3.66
C GLN A 36 -0.88 5.79 3.89
N VAL A 37 -1.21 5.08 2.83
CA VAL A 37 -1.99 3.84 2.83
C VAL A 37 -1.29 2.78 2.01
N ILE A 38 -1.36 1.54 2.45
CA ILE A 38 -0.91 0.37 1.70
C ILE A 38 -2.16 -0.24 1.07
N VAL A 39 -2.19 -0.26 -0.25
CA VAL A 39 -3.31 -0.75 -1.05
C VAL A 39 -2.89 -2.04 -1.72
N LYS A 40 -3.79 -3.04 -1.70
CA LYS A 40 -3.54 -4.33 -2.31
C LYS A 40 -3.37 -4.20 -3.82
N ASP A 41 -2.39 -4.92 -4.38
CA ASP A 41 -2.12 -4.99 -5.83
C ASP A 41 -1.67 -3.67 -6.49
N CYS A 42 -1.34 -2.65 -5.70
CA CYS A 42 -0.84 -1.37 -6.20
C CYS A 42 0.57 -1.07 -5.69
N LYS A 43 1.36 -0.40 -6.53
CA LYS A 43 2.72 0.04 -6.19
C LYS A 43 3.58 -1.10 -5.64
N VAL A 44 3.59 -2.23 -6.33
CA VAL A 44 4.37 -3.41 -5.96
C VAL A 44 5.83 -3.16 -6.30
N ALA A 45 6.69 -3.16 -5.29
CA ALA A 45 8.13 -3.05 -5.45
C ALA A 45 8.80 -4.40 -5.19
N LYS A 46 9.69 -4.78 -6.11
CA LYS A 46 10.54 -5.96 -5.96
C LYS A 46 11.68 -5.62 -5.02
N LYS A 47 11.60 -6.07 -3.77
CA LYS A 47 12.68 -5.87 -2.80
C LYS A 47 13.57 -7.10 -2.76
N THR A 48 14.83 -6.91 -3.11
CA THR A 48 15.87 -7.92 -2.93
C THR A 48 16.14 -8.08 -1.44
N VAL A 49 15.86 -9.27 -0.90
CA VAL A 49 16.23 -9.63 0.46
C VAL A 49 17.47 -10.50 0.41
N LYS A 50 18.44 -10.16 1.27
CA LYS A 50 19.59 -11.02 1.50
C LYS A 50 19.10 -12.32 2.14
N PRO A 51 19.68 -13.48 1.79
CA PRO A 51 19.35 -14.73 2.44
C PRO A 51 19.65 -14.61 3.93
N ASP A 52 18.65 -14.93 4.75
CA ASP A 52 18.72 -14.84 6.20
C ASP A 52 18.14 -16.13 6.78
N GLN A 53 18.96 -16.81 7.59
CA GLN A 53 18.81 -18.22 7.95
C GLN A 53 17.54 -18.50 8.79
N GLU A 54 16.91 -17.48 9.38
CA GLU A 54 15.74 -17.65 10.26
C GLU A 54 14.39 -17.34 9.60
N LYS A 55 14.34 -16.52 8.54
CA LYS A 55 13.06 -16.13 7.91
C LYS A 55 12.98 -16.37 6.42
N ASN A 56 14.08 -16.46 5.70
CA ASN A 56 14.11 -16.66 4.24
C ASN A 56 15.42 -17.37 3.84
N PRO A 57 15.50 -18.70 3.98
CA PRO A 57 16.72 -19.47 3.72
C PRO A 57 17.18 -19.46 2.25
N ASP A 58 16.24 -19.36 1.31
CA ASP A 58 16.56 -19.32 -0.13
C ASP A 58 16.99 -17.94 -0.64
N GLY A 59 16.83 -16.88 0.16
CA GLY A 59 16.94 -15.50 -0.32
C GLY A 59 16.00 -15.23 -1.51
N GLY A 60 16.11 -14.06 -2.13
CA GLY A 60 15.44 -13.78 -3.41
C GLY A 60 14.63 -12.49 -3.43
N PHE A 61 13.55 -12.51 -4.19
CA PHE A 61 12.75 -11.34 -4.49
C PHE A 61 11.40 -11.41 -3.80
N ILE A 62 11.21 -10.54 -2.80
CA ILE A 62 9.90 -10.38 -2.17
C ILE A 62 9.18 -9.24 -2.87
N ASN A 63 8.00 -9.53 -3.38
CA ASN A 63 7.07 -8.52 -3.87
C ASN A 63 6.46 -7.86 -2.64
N LYS A 64 6.74 -6.56 -2.46
CA LYS A 64 6.23 -5.79 -1.33
C LYS A 64 5.43 -4.60 -1.84
N GLU A 65 4.20 -4.51 -1.37
CA GLU A 65 3.33 -3.37 -1.63
C GLU A 65 3.88 -2.15 -0.90
N MET A 66 4.08 -1.07 -1.65
CA MET A 66 4.61 0.17 -1.12
C MET A 66 3.49 1.09 -0.68
N PRO A 67 3.74 1.94 0.33
CA PRO A 67 2.79 2.96 0.74
C PRO A 67 2.52 3.96 -0.41
N ILE A 68 1.25 4.28 -0.59
CA ILE A 68 0.71 5.30 -1.48
C ILE A 68 0.22 6.46 -0.62
N ASP A 69 0.39 7.67 -1.12
CA ASP A 69 -0.10 8.86 -0.41
C ASP A 69 -1.63 8.93 -0.44
N ILE A 70 -2.25 9.35 0.66
CA ILE A 70 -3.72 9.50 0.74
C ILE A 70 -4.28 10.48 -0.30
N SER A 71 -3.47 11.42 -0.79
CA SER A 71 -3.86 12.41 -1.79
C SER A 71 -4.00 11.80 -3.19
N ASN A 72 -3.40 10.63 -3.43
CA ASN A 72 -3.42 9.93 -4.71
C ASN A 72 -4.44 8.79 -4.76
N VAL A 73 -5.24 8.62 -3.70
CA VAL A 73 -6.28 7.61 -3.60
C VAL A 73 -7.64 8.27 -3.36
N ALA A 74 -8.67 7.75 -4.02
CA ALA A 74 -10.05 8.11 -3.78
C ALA A 74 -10.79 6.90 -3.24
N LYS A 75 -11.57 7.09 -2.17
CA LYS A 75 -12.51 6.06 -1.70
C LYS A 75 -13.56 5.83 -2.79
N VAL A 76 -13.74 4.58 -3.20
CA VAL A 76 -14.80 4.20 -4.13
C VAL A 76 -15.98 3.82 -3.27
N GLU A 77 -16.89 4.76 -3.03
CA GLU A 77 -18.22 4.41 -2.55
C GLU A 77 -19.08 4.04 -3.76
N GLY A 78 -19.58 2.81 -3.74
CA GLY A 78 -20.78 2.43 -4.49
C GLY A 78 -22.01 2.76 -3.67
#